data_AF-A0A815TD48-F1
#
_entry.id   AF-A0A815TD48-F1
#
_cell.length_a   1.000
_cell.length_b   1.000
_cell.length_c   1.000
_cell.angle_alpha   90.00
_cell.angle_beta   90.00
_cell.angle_gamma   90.00
#
_symmetry.space_group_name_H-M   'P 1'
#
loop_
_entity.id
_entity.type
_entity.pdbx_description
1 polymer ?
#
loop_
_entity_poly.entity_id
_entity_poly.type
_entity_poly.pdbx_seq_one_letter_code
_entity_poly.pdbx_strand_id
1 'polypeptide(L)'
;FCSNYQLMENNIRQQRICGLLGGLTYVSTVDYYNHINRMVNEALPGHSSSIHIVSVDFFHYVKLLEQSEWSKAIDYLVEGVRQLVNSGIDFLVIGSNTGNVTKFLLFLFKLSD
;
A
#
# COMPACT_ATOMS: atom_id res chain seq x y z
N PHE A 1 -12.36 7.33 -32.50
CA PHE A 1 -11.30 7.99 -31.71
C PHE A 1 -11.83 8.67 -30.45
N CYS A 2 -12.79 9.60 -30.52
CA CYS A 2 -13.33 10.28 -29.31
C CYS A 2 -14.05 9.33 -28.32
N SER A 3 -14.90 8.40 -28.78
CA SER A 3 -15.62 7.48 -27.86
C SER A 3 -14.69 6.54 -27.09
N ASN A 4 -13.60 6.07 -27.70
CA ASN A 4 -12.61 5.24 -26.99
C ASN A 4 -11.84 6.07 -25.95
N TYR A 5 -11.55 7.33 -26.24
CA TYR A 5 -10.90 8.25 -25.29
C TYR A 5 -11.81 8.54 -24.09
N GLN A 6 -13.11 8.73 -24.31
CA GLN A 6 -14.09 8.93 -23.23
C GLN A 6 -14.34 7.68 -22.38
N LEU A 7 -14.37 6.49 -22.99
CA LEU A 7 -14.40 5.22 -22.26
C LEU A 7 -13.11 4.99 -21.46
N MET A 8 -11.96 5.35 -22.01
CA MET A 8 -10.67 5.29 -21.31
C MET A 8 -10.61 6.30 -20.15
N GLU A 9 -11.05 7.55 -20.33
CA GLU A 9 -11.15 8.52 -19.24
C GLU A 9 -12.10 8.05 -18.13
N ASN A 10 -13.25 7.47 -18.49
CA ASN A 10 -14.19 6.93 -17.52
C ASN A 10 -13.61 5.73 -16.75
N ASN A 11 -12.84 4.86 -17.41
CA ASN A 11 -12.15 3.74 -16.76
C ASN A 11 -10.97 4.21 -15.88
N ILE A 12 -10.23 5.25 -16.29
CA ILE A 12 -9.16 5.85 -15.48
C ILE A 12 -9.75 6.54 -14.24
N ARG A 13 -10.88 7.25 -14.37
CA ARG A 13 -11.63 7.84 -13.23
C ARG A 13 -12.23 6.81 -12.28
N GLN A 14 -12.27 5.53 -12.65
CA GLN A 14 -12.76 4.43 -11.80
C GLN A 14 -11.65 3.61 -11.13
N GLN A 15 -10.37 3.93 -11.34
CA GLN A 15 -9.30 3.25 -10.61
C GLN A 15 -9.32 3.67 -9.14
N ARG A 16 -9.69 2.72 -8.28
CA ARG A 16 -9.52 2.86 -6.83
C ARG A 16 -8.04 3.02 -6.46
N ILE A 17 -7.76 3.95 -5.57
CA ILE A 17 -6.43 4.29 -5.07
C ILE A 17 -6.04 3.28 -3.98
N CYS A 18 -4.98 2.54 -4.21
CA CYS A 18 -4.37 1.65 -3.23
C CYS A 18 -3.44 2.44 -2.31
N GLY A 19 -3.57 2.30 -0.99
CA GLY A 19 -2.55 2.73 -0.05
C GLY A 19 -1.63 1.60 0.33
N LEU A 20 -0.32 1.77 0.19
CA LEU A 20 0.68 0.78 0.59
C LEU A 20 1.51 1.33 1.75
N LEU A 21 1.33 0.75 2.95
CA LEU A 21 2.26 0.97 4.04
C LEU A 21 3.48 0.06 3.83
N GLY A 22 4.58 0.67 3.39
CA GLY A 22 5.84 0.02 3.06
C GLY A 22 6.95 0.34 4.05
N GLY A 23 8.17 -0.11 3.75
CA GLY A 23 9.35 0.14 4.59
C GLY A 23 9.57 -0.89 5.69
N LEU A 24 8.87 -2.02 5.68
CA LEU A 24 8.99 -3.13 6.65
C LEU A 24 9.32 -4.49 6.01
N THR A 25 10.19 -4.60 5.01
CA THR A 25 11.27 -3.70 4.60
C THR A 25 10.96 -2.96 3.28
N TYR A 26 11.90 -2.16 2.78
CA TYR A 26 11.74 -1.51 1.46
C TYR A 26 11.71 -2.54 0.31
N VAL A 27 12.38 -3.69 0.47
CA VAL A 27 12.50 -4.72 -0.57
C VAL A 27 11.11 -5.28 -0.91
N SER A 28 10.36 -5.68 0.12
CA SER A 28 8.98 -6.16 -0.08
C SER A 28 8.07 -5.06 -0.64
N THR A 29 8.31 -3.80 -0.30
CA THR A 29 7.54 -2.67 -0.83
C THR A 29 7.68 -2.56 -2.35
N VAL A 30 8.89 -2.71 -2.88
CA VAL A 30 9.16 -2.73 -4.33
C VAL A 30 8.46 -3.93 -4.98
N ASP A 31 8.51 -5.10 -4.35
CA ASP A 31 7.84 -6.30 -4.87
C ASP A 31 6.32 -6.13 -4.94
N TYR A 32 5.69 -5.58 -3.89
CA TYR A 32 4.25 -5.29 -3.90
C TYR A 32 3.88 -4.27 -4.97
N TYR A 33 4.63 -3.17 -5.09
CA TYR A 33 4.40 -2.17 -6.12
C TYR A 33 4.45 -2.79 -7.54
N ASN A 34 5.47 -3.59 -7.81
CA ASN A 34 5.64 -4.27 -9.10
C ASN A 34 4.52 -5.27 -9.37
N HIS A 35 4.12 -6.05 -8.36
CA HIS A 35 3.07 -7.05 -8.50
C HIS A 35 1.71 -6.40 -8.76
N ILE A 36 1.34 -5.37 -8.00
CA ILE A 36 0.07 -4.65 -8.18
C ILE A 36 0.00 -4.03 -9.59
N ASN A 37 1.06 -3.36 -10.04
CA ASN A 37 1.08 -2.77 -11.37
C ASN A 37 1.02 -3.82 -12.47
N ARG A 38 1.67 -4.98 -12.29
CA ARG A 38 1.59 -6.09 -13.26
C ARG A 38 0.16 -6.61 -13.36
N MET A 39 -0.51 -6.85 -12.24
CA MET A 39 -1.90 -7.32 -12.23
C MET A 39 -2.85 -6.32 -12.92
N VAL A 40 -2.65 -5.01 -12.69
CA VAL A 40 -3.43 -3.98 -13.37
C VAL A 40 -3.14 -3.96 -14.87
N ASN A 41 -1.88 -4.10 -15.28
CA ASN A 41 -1.52 -4.14 -16.69
C ASN A 41 -2.06 -5.39 -17.41
N GLU A 42 -2.09 -6.54 -16.72
CA GLU A 42 -2.68 -7.79 -17.24
C GLU A 42 -4.20 -7.65 -17.41
N ALA A 43 -4.88 -6.99 -16.47
CA ALA A 43 -6.32 -6.75 -16.55
C ALA A 43 -6.68 -5.63 -17.54
N LEU A 44 -5.84 -4.60 -17.64
CA LEU A 44 -6.02 -3.40 -18.44
C LEU A 44 -4.69 -3.07 -19.15
N PRO A 45 -4.43 -3.66 -20.33
CA PRO A 45 -3.16 -3.49 -21.06
C PRO A 45 -2.81 -2.02 -21.30
N GLY A 46 -1.59 -1.64 -20.92
CA GLY A 46 -1.07 -0.28 -21.04
C GLY A 46 -1.36 0.63 -19.84
N HIS A 47 -2.06 0.13 -18.82
CA HIS A 47 -2.35 0.89 -17.59
C HIS A 47 -1.40 0.49 -16.45
N SER A 48 -1.18 1.45 -15.55
CA SER A 48 -0.61 1.26 -14.21
C SER A 48 -1.69 1.42 -13.15
N SER A 49 -1.41 1.00 -11.92
CA SER A 49 -2.30 1.22 -10.77
C SER A 49 -2.11 2.61 -10.15
N SER A 50 -3.18 3.21 -9.61
CA SER A 50 -3.08 4.35 -8.70
C SER A 50 -2.68 3.90 -7.29
N ILE A 51 -1.49 4.28 -6.81
CA ILE A 51 -0.96 3.87 -5.50
C ILE A 51 -0.39 5.07 -4.74
N HIS A 52 -0.77 5.22 -3.48
CA HIS A 52 -0.08 6.06 -2.49
C HIS A 52 0.78 5.17 -1.60
N ILE A 53 2.04 5.55 -1.37
CA ILE A 53 2.97 4.78 -0.54
C ILE A 53 3.42 5.64 0.63
N VAL A 54 3.27 5.11 1.84
CA VAL A 54 3.97 5.63 3.02
C VAL A 54 5.03 4.60 3.39
N SER A 55 6.30 4.98 3.27
CA SER A 55 7.42 4.13 3.64
C SER A 55 7.92 4.52 5.03
N VAL A 56 7.79 3.61 5.99
CA VAL A 56 8.34 3.81 7.33
C VAL A 56 9.81 3.39 7.40
N ASP A 57 10.51 3.83 8.45
CA ASP A 57 11.87 3.40 8.75
C ASP A 57 11.84 2.08 9.54
N PHE A 58 12.26 1.00 8.89
CA PHE A 58 12.37 -0.32 9.51
C PHE A 58 13.23 -0.32 10.77
N PHE A 59 14.35 0.41 10.77
CA PHE A 59 15.27 0.42 11.89
C PHE A 59 14.65 1.07 13.12
N HIS A 60 13.92 2.18 12.92
CA HIS A 60 13.15 2.80 13.99
C HIS A 60 12.10 1.84 14.56
N TYR A 61 11.34 1.17 13.69
CA TYR A 61 10.33 0.19 14.11
C TYR A 61 10.95 -0.96 14.93
N VAL A 62 12.04 -1.58 14.43
CA VAL A 62 12.73 -2.68 15.13
C VAL A 62 13.26 -2.24 16.50
N LYS A 63 13.84 -1.04 16.60
CA LYS A 63 14.31 -0.50 17.89
C LYS A 63 13.20 -0.43 18.94
N LEU A 64 11.99 -0.02 18.55
CA LEU A 64 10.85 0.01 19.46
C LEU A 64 10.46 -1.41 19.93
N LEU A 65 10.52 -2.41 19.04
CA LEU A 65 10.28 -3.81 19.42
C LEU A 65 11.35 -4.35 20.36
N GLU A 66 12.63 -4.11 20.08
CA GLU A 66 13.76 -4.54 20.93
C GLU A 66 13.67 -3.95 22.35
N GLN A 67 13.15 -2.72 22.47
CA GLN A 67 12.91 -2.05 23.75
C GLN A 67 11.63 -2.51 24.46
N SER A 68 10.89 -3.48 23.90
CA SER A 68 9.56 -3.90 24.38
C SER A 68 8.52 -2.76 24.41
N GLU A 69 8.73 -1.72 23.60
CA GLU A 69 7.88 -0.54 23.48
C GLU A 69 6.77 -0.78 22.45
N TRP A 70 6.00 -1.86 22.65
CA TRP A 70 5.00 -2.35 21.69
C TRP A 70 3.95 -1.31 21.31
N SER A 71 3.49 -0.51 22.29
CA SER A 71 2.51 0.57 22.03
C SER A 71 3.07 1.60 21.06
N LYS A 72 4.32 2.05 21.29
CA LYS A 72 4.97 3.04 20.42
C LYS A 72 5.23 2.48 19.03
N ALA A 73 5.59 1.20 18.92
CA ALA A 73 5.75 0.53 17.63
C ALA A 73 4.44 0.50 16.84
N ILE A 74 3.32 0.21 17.51
CA ILE A 74 1.99 0.25 16.90
C ILE A 74 1.62 1.69 16.51
N ASP A 75 1.78 2.66 17.41
CA ASP A 75 1.47 4.07 17.16
C ASP A 75 2.24 4.61 15.94
N TYR A 76 3.51 4.20 15.80
CA TYR A 76 4.35 4.55 14.65
C TYR A 76 3.77 4.03 13.32
N LEU A 77 3.31 2.78 13.28
CA LEU A 77 2.66 2.23 12.09
C LEU A 77 1.30 2.86 11.82
N VAL A 78 0.51 3.08 12.87
CA VAL A 78 -0.81 3.73 12.79
C VAL A 78 -0.69 5.13 12.22
N GLU A 79 0.36 5.87 12.56
CA GLU A 79 0.60 7.20 11.99
C GLU A 79 0.82 7.13 10.48
N GLY A 80 1.59 6.15 10.00
CA GLY A 80 1.75 5.92 8.56
C GLY A 80 0.44 5.53 7.88
N VAL A 81 -0.40 4.71 8.54
CA VAL A 81 -1.75 4.39 8.05
C VAL A 81 -2.63 5.63 7.99
N ARG A 82 -2.62 6.49 9.00
CA ARG A 82 -3.41 7.74 9.02
C ARG A 82 -3.03 8.65 7.86
N GLN A 83 -1.74 8.78 7.54
CA GLN A 83 -1.28 9.54 6.39
C GLN A 83 -1.87 8.98 5.09
N LEU A 84 -1.90 7.66 4.93
CA LEU A 84 -2.53 7.02 3.78
C LEU A 84 -4.03 7.32 3.74
N VAL A 85 -4.77 7.09 4.83
CA VAL A 85 -6.22 7.36 4.87
C VAL A 85 -6.52 8.82 4.50
N ASN A 86 -5.78 9.76 5.09
CA ASN A 86 -5.96 11.19 4.81
C ASN A 86 -5.56 11.59 3.38
N SER A 87 -4.77 10.77 2.69
CA SER A 87 -4.43 10.97 1.28
C SER A 87 -5.53 10.53 0.30
N GLY A 88 -6.64 9.95 0.78
CA GLY A 88 -7.78 9.57 -0.05
C GLY A 88 -7.66 8.19 -0.69
N ILE A 89 -7.02 7.23 -0.01
CA ILE A 89 -6.98 5.84 -0.48
C ILE A 89 -8.36 5.16 -0.35
N ASP A 90 -8.70 4.28 -1.27
CA ASP A 90 -9.92 3.46 -1.22
C ASP A 90 -9.70 2.17 -0.40
N PHE A 91 -8.47 1.64 -0.45
CA PHE A 91 -8.11 0.44 0.29
C PHE A 91 -6.65 0.45 0.72
N LEU A 92 -6.39 -0.11 1.91
CA LEU A 92 -5.07 -0.21 2.49
C LEU A 92 -4.47 -1.60 2.22
N VAL A 93 -3.17 -1.63 1.94
CA VAL A 93 -2.30 -2.79 1.86
C VAL A 93 -1.14 -2.55 2.83
N ILE A 94 -0.94 -3.48 3.75
CA ILE A 94 0.24 -3.52 4.61
C ILE A 94 1.09 -4.68 4.12
N GLY A 95 2.27 -4.37 3.59
CA GLY A 95 3.12 -5.38 2.95
C GLY A 95 4.12 -6.02 3.92
N SER A 96 4.11 -7.35 4.06
CA SER A 96 5.25 -8.09 4.58
C SER A 96 5.31 -9.50 3.99
N ASN A 97 6.41 -9.82 3.32
CA ASN A 97 6.74 -11.15 2.87
C ASN A 97 8.20 -11.45 3.25
N THR A 98 8.44 -11.95 4.46
CA THR A 98 9.67 -12.71 4.79
C THR A 98 9.50 -13.43 6.13
N GLY A 99 10.07 -14.63 6.22
CA GLY A 99 9.89 -15.56 7.32
C GLY A 99 10.42 -15.10 8.69
N ASN A 100 9.80 -15.70 9.70
CA ASN A 100 10.28 -16.01 11.05
C ASN A 100 10.35 -14.98 12.19
N VAL A 101 10.07 -13.68 12.02
CA VAL A 101 10.07 -12.79 13.21
C VAL A 101 8.82 -11.92 13.38
N THR A 102 8.13 -11.53 12.31
CA THR A 102 6.93 -10.69 12.47
C THR A 102 5.92 -10.98 11.36
N LYS A 103 4.82 -11.66 11.70
CA LYS A 103 3.72 -11.93 10.77
C LYS A 103 2.81 -10.70 10.70
N PHE A 104 2.82 -9.98 9.59
CA PHE A 104 1.77 -9.00 9.29
C PHE A 104 0.95 -9.46 8.10
N LEU A 105 -0.37 -9.54 8.32
CA LEU A 105 -1.38 -9.98 7.37
C LEU A 105 -1.58 -8.91 6.29
N LEU A 106 -1.81 -9.36 5.05
CA LEU A 106 -2.46 -8.55 4.03
C LEU A 106 -3.90 -8.29 4.48
N PHE A 107 -4.14 -7.18 5.17
CA PHE A 107 -5.49 -6.72 5.47
C PHE A 107 -5.93 -5.72 4.40
N LEU A 108 -6.83 -6.15 3.52
CA LEU A 108 -7.57 -5.24 2.65
C LEU A 108 -8.66 -4.58 3.49
N PHE A 109 -8.39 -3.39 4.01
CA PHE A 109 -9.42 -2.54 4.58
C PHE A 109 -10.03 -1.73 3.46
N LYS A 110 -11.28 -2.03 3.06
CA LYS A 110 -12.08 -1.08 2.28
C LYS A 110 -12.44 0.06 3.21
N LEU A 111 -11.94 1.25 2.93
CA LEU A 111 -12.44 2.47 3.55
C LEU A 111 -13.74 2.79 2.80
N SER A 112 -14.87 2.72 3.49
CA SER A 112 -16.20 2.75 2.88
C SER A 112 -16.49 4.04 2.11
N ASP A 113 -17.42 3.88 1.15
CA ASP A 113 -17.76 4.63 -0.08
C ASP A 113 -17.36 6.10 -0.27
#